data_AF-A0A1B5L813-F1
#
_entry.id   AF-A0A1B5L813-F1
#
_cell.length_a   1.000
_cell.length_b   1.000
_cell.length_c   1.000
_cell.angle_alpha   90.00
_cell.angle_beta   90.00
_cell.angle_gamma   90.00
#
_symmetry.space_group_name_H-M   'P 1'
#
loop_
_entity.id
_entity.type
_entity.pdbx_description
1 polymer ?
#
loop_
_entity_poly.entity_id
_entity_poly.type
_entity_poly.pdbx_seq_one_letter_code
_entity_poly.pdbx_strand_id
1 'polypeptide(L)'
;MASQRKFNFEPQNIFAAVSQLGMFGNCPFLDGEFHGGECRVFKLSFKDEASVAVRVLHPNDDISHDNTLATVQIEVRVLKELEAKGFPWAPRFLGASVTFDNPVKHPFILRVREGTIPGLTEKDCLDQQALLDQVLGTDRNSTVFAMDHGDIKPGNIIVDKNYNIRWYI
;
A
#
# COMPACT_ATOMS: atom_id res chain seq x y z
N MET A 1 -20.26 -12.30 -16.92
CA MET A 1 -20.62 -11.38 -15.80
C MET A 1 -19.97 -11.94 -14.55
N ALA A 2 -18.84 -11.37 -14.13
CA ALA A 2 -18.15 -11.84 -12.92
C ALA A 2 -18.93 -11.33 -11.70
N SER A 3 -19.44 -12.27 -10.91
CA SER A 3 -20.04 -11.98 -9.61
C SER A 3 -18.92 -11.51 -8.68
N GLN A 4 -18.75 -10.20 -8.52
CA GLN A 4 -17.95 -9.66 -7.42
C GLN A 4 -18.67 -10.04 -6.13
N ARG A 5 -18.31 -11.18 -5.53
CA ARG A 5 -18.68 -11.45 -4.14
C ARG A 5 -18.13 -10.29 -3.31
N LYS A 6 -19.03 -9.49 -2.73
CA LYS A 6 -18.67 -8.52 -1.71
C LYS A 6 -18.14 -9.30 -0.52
N PHE A 7 -16.82 -9.48 -0.46
CA PHE A 7 -16.17 -9.79 0.81
C PHE A 7 -16.43 -8.60 1.72
N ASN A 8 -17.30 -8.81 2.72
CA ASN A 8 -17.63 -7.81 3.71
C ASN A 8 -16.57 -7.92 4.80
N PHE A 9 -15.53 -7.09 4.69
CA PHE A 9 -14.55 -6.98 5.74
C PHE A 9 -15.15 -6.11 6.84
N GLU A 10 -15.65 -6.75 7.89
CA GLU A 10 -16.15 -6.04 9.06
C GLU A 10 -14.99 -5.28 9.73
N PRO A 11 -15.13 -3.97 10.03
CA PRO A 11 -14.05 -3.17 10.64
C PRO A 11 -13.49 -3.80 11.93
N GLN A 12 -14.33 -4.53 12.66
CA GLN A 12 -14.00 -5.28 13.87
C GLN A 12 -12.89 -6.31 13.63
N ASN A 13 -12.93 -7.00 12.49
CA ASN A 13 -11.93 -7.99 12.10
C ASN A 13 -10.60 -7.31 11.77
N ILE A 14 -10.65 -6.13 11.14
CA ILE A 14 -9.47 -5.33 10.84
C ILE A 14 -8.79 -4.87 12.14
N PHE A 15 -9.57 -4.38 13.11
CA PHE A 15 -9.05 -4.00 14.43
C PHE A 15 -8.42 -5.19 15.16
N ALA A 16 -9.12 -6.33 15.22
CA ALA A 16 -8.63 -7.53 15.87
C ALA A 16 -7.30 -8.02 15.26
N ALA A 17 -7.19 -7.97 13.93
CA ALA A 17 -5.99 -8.39 13.22
C ALA A 17 -4.80 -7.46 13.48
N VAL A 18 -5.03 -6.14 13.56
CA VAL A 18 -4.00 -5.17 13.92
C VAL A 18 -3.59 -5.31 15.39
N SER A 19 -4.53 -5.56 16.29
CA SER A 19 -4.24 -5.85 17.71
C SER A 19 -3.40 -7.12 17.89
N GLN A 20 -3.62 -8.17 17.08
CA GLN A 20 -2.80 -9.40 17.12
C GLN A 20 -1.33 -9.16 16.77
N LEU A 21 -1.01 -8.10 16.01
CA LEU A 21 0.36 -7.72 15.71
C LEU A 21 1.04 -6.97 16.86
N GLY A 22 0.29 -6.54 17.89
CA GLY A 22 0.83 -5.95 19.12
C GLY A 22 1.47 -4.56 18.96
N MET A 23 1.16 -3.84 17.88
CA MET A 23 1.97 -2.70 17.44
C MET A 23 1.34 -1.31 17.56
N PHE A 24 0.13 -1.16 18.13
CA PHE A 24 -0.57 0.14 18.18
C PHE A 24 -1.35 0.36 19.48
N GLY A 25 -1.57 1.63 19.80
CA GLY A 25 -2.27 2.10 20.98
C GLY A 25 -3.74 1.69 21.05
N ASN A 26 -4.34 1.95 22.21
CA ASN A 26 -5.74 1.64 22.47
C ASN A 26 -6.68 2.48 21.58
N CYS A 27 -7.73 1.84 21.08
CA CYS A 27 -8.86 2.45 20.35
C CYS A 27 -8.58 2.94 18.91
N PRO A 28 -8.20 2.05 17.96
CA PRO A 28 -8.21 2.37 16.54
C PRO A 28 -9.63 2.72 16.08
N PHE A 29 -9.75 3.65 15.12
CA PHE A 29 -10.99 3.87 14.38
C PHE A 29 -10.73 3.81 12.87
N LEU A 30 -11.74 3.36 12.13
CA LEU A 30 -11.68 3.34 10.67
C LEU A 30 -11.87 4.77 10.15
N ASP A 31 -10.85 5.29 9.50
CA ASP A 31 -10.79 6.64 8.96
C ASP A 31 -10.83 6.66 7.42
N GLY A 32 -10.96 5.48 6.81
CA GLY A 32 -11.25 5.35 5.38
C GLY A 32 -11.13 3.93 4.86
N GLU A 33 -11.90 3.62 3.82
CA GLU A 33 -11.79 2.39 3.03
C GLU A 33 -11.58 2.77 1.57
N PHE A 34 -10.54 2.22 0.96
CA PHE A 34 -10.17 2.47 -0.43
C PHE A 34 -10.20 1.17 -1.21
N HIS A 35 -10.75 1.25 -2.42
CA HIS A 35 -10.91 0.11 -3.32
C HIS A 35 -9.96 0.30 -4.51
N GLY A 36 -8.84 -0.41 -4.51
CA GLY A 36 -7.90 -0.54 -5.63
C GLY A 36 -8.20 -1.81 -6.43
N GLY A 37 -7.77 -1.90 -7.70
CA GLY A 37 -8.13 -3.00 -8.61
C GLY A 37 -8.07 -4.40 -7.96
N GLU A 38 -6.92 -4.73 -7.38
CA GLU A 38 -6.68 -6.05 -6.77
C GLU A 38 -6.58 -6.03 -5.24
N CYS A 39 -6.92 -4.93 -4.57
CA CYS A 39 -6.84 -4.85 -3.11
C CYS A 39 -7.86 -3.89 -2.49
N ARG A 40 -8.18 -4.15 -1.22
CA ARG A 40 -8.81 -3.18 -0.33
C ARG A 40 -7.79 -2.64 0.66
N VAL A 41 -7.84 -1.34 0.87
CA VAL A 41 -6.97 -0.65 1.83
C VAL A 41 -7.83 0.02 2.89
N PHE A 42 -7.66 -0.38 4.14
CA PHE A 42 -8.30 0.24 5.30
C PHE A 42 -7.33 1.20 5.96
N LYS A 43 -7.73 2.46 6.12
CA LYS A 43 -6.98 3.44 6.92
C LYS A 43 -7.48 3.35 8.35
N LEU A 44 -6.60 2.94 9.25
CA LEU A 44 -6.86 3.07 10.69
C LEU A 44 -6.14 4.31 11.20
N SER A 45 -6.85 5.09 12.00
CA SER A 45 -6.30 6.25 12.69
C SER A 45 -6.42 6.06 14.20
N PHE A 46 -5.50 6.70 14.90
CA PHE A 46 -5.40 6.71 16.35
C PHE A 46 -5.42 8.17 16.81
N LYS A 47 -5.77 8.43 18.07
CA LYS A 47 -5.83 9.81 18.58
C LYS A 47 -4.46 10.49 18.60
N ASP A 48 -3.43 9.75 19.00
CA ASP A 48 -2.10 10.30 19.29
C ASP A 48 -0.97 9.56 18.55
N GLU A 49 -1.30 8.66 17.62
CA GLU A 49 -0.33 7.86 16.86
C GLU A 49 -0.54 8.02 15.35
N ALA A 50 0.51 7.70 14.59
CA ALA A 50 0.47 7.69 13.15
C ALA A 50 -0.64 6.77 12.62
N SER A 51 -1.39 7.23 11.61
CA SER A 51 -2.32 6.37 10.89
C SER A 51 -1.58 5.21 10.22
N VAL A 52 -2.26 4.07 10.13
CA VAL A 52 -1.78 2.90 9.40
C VAL A 52 -2.70 2.52 8.26
N ALA A 53 -2.13 1.91 7.24
CA ALA A 53 -2.85 1.32 6.12
C ALA A 53 -2.79 -0.21 6.23
N VAL A 54 -3.95 -0.84 6.31
CA VAL A 54 -4.13 -2.30 6.22
C VAL A 54 -4.51 -2.63 4.78
N ARG A 55 -3.59 -3.25 4.03
CA ARG A 55 -3.81 -3.68 2.65
C ARG A 55 -4.15 -5.16 2.63
N VAL A 56 -5.34 -5.49 2.15
CA VAL A 56 -5.86 -6.85 1.99
C VAL A 56 -6.04 -7.10 0.50
N LEU A 57 -5.43 -8.16 -0.05
CA LEU A 57 -5.67 -8.51 -1.45
C LEU A 57 -7.13 -8.92 -1.65
N HIS A 58 -7.70 -8.56 -2.81
CA HIS A 58 -9.01 -9.05 -3.19
C HIS A 58 -8.95 -10.57 -3.31
N PRO A 59 -9.84 -11.30 -2.62
CA PRO A 59 -9.98 -12.72 -2.87
C PRO A 59 -10.68 -12.84 -4.21
N ASN A 60 -9.90 -13.08 -5.25
CA ASN A 60 -10.44 -13.43 -6.55
C ASN A 60 -10.56 -14.95 -6.59
N ASP A 61 -11.75 -15.48 -6.86
CA ASP A 61 -11.99 -16.94 -6.90
C ASP A 61 -11.11 -17.64 -7.96
N ASP A 62 -10.61 -16.88 -8.94
CA ASP A 62 -9.68 -17.36 -9.99
C ASP A 62 -8.22 -17.44 -9.53
N ILE A 63 -7.84 -16.81 -8.41
CA ILE A 63 -6.47 -16.81 -7.89
C ILE A 63 -6.36 -17.87 -6.80
N SER A 64 -5.46 -18.84 -6.97
CA SER A 64 -5.22 -19.85 -5.95
C SER A 64 -4.74 -19.21 -4.64
N HIS A 65 -5.11 -19.81 -3.50
CA HIS A 65 -4.62 -19.37 -2.19
C HIS A 65 -3.09 -19.25 -2.15
N ASP A 66 -2.38 -20.19 -2.79
CA ASP A 66 -0.92 -20.17 -2.87
C ASP A 66 -0.39 -18.95 -3.63
N ASN A 67 -1.05 -18.56 -4.72
CA ASN A 67 -0.70 -17.35 -5.46
C ASN A 67 -0.96 -16.10 -4.62
N THR A 68 -2.08 -16.01 -3.89
CA THR A 68 -2.34 -14.90 -2.97
C THR A 68 -1.26 -14.79 -1.90
N LEU A 69 -0.88 -15.91 -1.29
CA LEU A 69 0.18 -15.96 -0.28
C LEU A 69 1.52 -15.54 -0.88
N ALA A 70 1.88 -16.07 -2.05
CA ALA A 70 3.12 -15.73 -2.75
C ALA A 70 3.20 -14.22 -3.06
N THR A 71 2.11 -13.61 -3.55
CA THR A 71 2.04 -12.17 -3.81
C THR A 71 2.30 -11.35 -2.54
N VAL A 72 1.62 -11.67 -1.43
CA VAL A 72 1.86 -10.98 -0.15
C VAL A 72 3.30 -11.18 0.34
N GLN A 73 3.86 -12.38 0.19
CA GLN A 73 5.25 -12.64 0.59
C GLN A 73 6.27 -11.83 -0.21
N ILE A 74 6.07 -11.75 -1.53
CA ILE A 74 6.92 -10.94 -2.42
C ILE A 74 6.84 -9.48 -2.01
N GLU A 75 5.64 -8.96 -1.80
CA GLU A 75 5.43 -7.56 -1.42
C GLU A 75 6.07 -7.24 -0.06
N VAL A 76 5.94 -8.13 0.94
CA VAL A 76 6.66 -8.01 2.22
C VAL A 76 8.17 -8.00 2.03
N ARG A 77 8.72 -8.86 1.16
CA ARG A 77 10.16 -8.91 0.89
C ARG A 77 10.65 -7.61 0.26
N VAL A 78 9.93 -7.09 -0.73
CA VAL A 78 10.26 -5.83 -1.42
C VAL A 78 10.29 -4.67 -0.42
N LEU A 79 9.25 -4.53 0.42
CA LEU A 79 9.20 -3.43 1.39
C LEU A 79 10.33 -3.48 2.41
N LYS A 80 10.67 -4.67 2.92
CA LYS A 80 11.79 -4.86 3.84
C LYS A 80 13.13 -4.50 3.18
N GLU A 81 13.31 -4.88 1.92
CA GLU A 81 14.53 -4.56 1.16
C GLU A 81 14.65 -3.06 0.89
N LEU A 82 13.55 -2.39 0.56
CA LEU A 82 13.50 -0.93 0.38
C LEU A 82 13.82 -0.20 1.69
N GLU A 83 13.28 -0.66 2.81
CA GLU A 83 13.59 -0.11 4.14
C GLU A 83 15.07 -0.33 4.51
N ALA A 84 15.62 -1.53 4.26
CA ALA A 84 17.03 -1.83 4.50
C ALA A 84 17.99 -0.96 3.67
N LYS A 85 17.56 -0.56 2.46
CA LYS A 85 18.28 0.37 1.60
C LYS A 85 18.04 1.84 1.94
N GLY A 86 17.23 2.13 2.95
CA GLY A 86 16.88 3.49 3.35
C GLY A 86 16.10 4.25 2.28
N PHE A 87 15.36 3.55 1.41
CA PHE A 87 14.60 4.18 0.33
C PHE A 87 13.40 4.94 0.93
N PRO A 88 13.43 6.28 0.95
CA PRO A 88 12.49 7.07 1.76
C PRO A 88 11.10 7.17 1.13
N TRP A 89 10.96 6.74 -0.14
CA TRP A 89 9.72 6.88 -0.90
C TRP A 89 8.82 5.63 -0.83
N ALA A 90 9.29 4.54 -0.22
CA ALA A 90 8.45 3.38 0.04
C ALA A 90 7.68 3.54 1.36
N PRO A 91 6.41 3.09 1.43
CA PRO A 91 5.72 3.00 2.71
C PRO A 91 6.47 2.08 3.67
N ARG A 92 6.63 2.51 4.92
CA ARG A 92 7.31 1.71 5.93
C ARG A 92 6.50 0.46 6.29
N PHE A 93 7.14 -0.70 6.22
CA PHE A 93 6.55 -1.96 6.62
C PHE A 93 6.39 -2.01 8.14
N LEU A 94 5.20 -2.37 8.61
CA LEU A 94 4.93 -2.57 10.04
C LEU A 94 4.78 -4.05 10.34
N GLY A 95 3.93 -4.74 9.60
CA GLY A 95 3.68 -6.15 9.83
C GLY A 95 2.90 -6.77 8.69
N ALA A 96 2.71 -8.08 8.76
CA ALA A 96 1.85 -8.79 7.82
C ALA A 96 1.31 -10.05 8.48
N SER A 97 0.14 -10.47 8.02
CA SER A 97 -0.36 -11.83 8.20
C SER A 97 -0.32 -12.51 6.85
N VAL A 98 0.49 -13.56 6.72
CA VAL A 98 0.64 -14.35 5.49
C VAL A 98 -0.05 -15.70 5.66
N THR A 99 -1.30 -15.66 6.11
CA THR A 99 -2.15 -16.83 6.33
C THR A 99 -3.60 -16.41 6.20
N PHE A 100 -4.49 -17.36 5.89
CA PHE A 100 -5.94 -17.16 5.97
C PHE A 100 -6.48 -17.37 7.39
N ASP A 101 -5.68 -17.98 8.28
CA ASP A 101 -6.04 -18.15 9.69
C ASP A 101 -5.73 -16.89 10.49
N ASN A 102 -6.51 -15.84 10.23
CA ASN A 102 -6.48 -14.59 10.97
C ASN A 102 -7.89 -13.97 11.01
N PRO A 103 -8.15 -12.92 11.82
CA PRO A 103 -9.48 -12.31 11.94
C PRO A 103 -10.06 -11.77 10.62
N VAL A 104 -9.21 -11.26 9.71
CA VAL A 104 -9.59 -10.79 8.36
C VAL A 104 -9.92 -11.94 7.42
N LYS A 105 -9.50 -13.16 7.76
CA LYS A 105 -9.62 -14.39 6.94
C LYS A 105 -8.92 -14.30 5.58
N HIS A 106 -8.03 -13.33 5.42
CA HIS A 106 -7.21 -13.14 4.22
C HIS A 106 -5.82 -12.63 4.58
N PRO A 107 -4.79 -12.95 3.78
CA PRO A 107 -3.46 -12.36 3.93
C PRO A 107 -3.52 -10.83 3.80
N PHE A 108 -2.78 -10.14 4.65
CA PHE A 108 -2.75 -8.68 4.66
C PHE A 108 -1.38 -8.13 5.05
N ILE A 109 -1.13 -6.89 4.63
CA ILE A 109 0.08 -6.12 4.95
C ILE A 109 -0.33 -4.86 5.68
N LEU A 110 0.39 -4.56 6.75
CA LEU A 110 0.27 -3.34 7.52
C LEU A 110 1.45 -2.41 7.22
N ARG A 111 1.15 -1.15 6.93
CA ARG A 111 2.14 -0.12 6.62
C ARG A 111 1.85 1.18 7.35
N VAL A 112 2.89 1.93 7.65
CA VAL A 112 2.74 3.30 8.16
C VAL A 112 2.13 4.15 7.06
N ARG A 113 1.09 4.92 7.39
CA ARG A 113 0.52 5.97 6.55
C ARG A 113 0.83 7.32 7.19
N GLU A 114 2.12 7.63 7.29
CA GLU A 114 2.61 8.91 7.81
C GLU A 114 2.41 9.98 6.76
N GLY A 115 1.81 11.08 7.18
CA GLY A 115 1.31 12.16 6.36
C GLY A 115 2.37 13.07 5.75
N THR A 116 3.62 12.63 5.57
CA THR A 116 4.65 13.27 4.74
C THR A 116 5.59 12.23 4.14
N ILE A 117 6.18 12.46 2.95
CA ILE A 117 7.42 11.79 2.56
C ILE A 117 8.54 12.63 3.19
N PRO A 118 9.19 12.18 4.28
CA PRO A 118 10.23 12.98 4.93
C PRO A 118 11.38 13.16 3.95
N GLY A 119 11.75 14.41 3.68
CA GLY A 119 12.88 14.73 2.80
C GLY A 119 12.56 14.80 1.31
N LEU A 120 11.29 14.67 0.88
CA LEU A 120 10.91 15.05 -0.48
C LEU A 120 10.81 16.57 -0.57
N THR A 121 11.68 17.16 -1.37
CA THR A 121 11.75 18.58 -1.66
C THR A 121 11.38 18.84 -3.12
N GLU A 122 11.07 20.08 -3.48
CA GLU A 122 10.91 20.47 -4.90
C GLU A 122 12.16 20.14 -5.72
N LYS A 123 13.34 20.13 -5.08
CA LYS A 123 14.60 19.74 -5.71
C LYS A 123 14.59 18.27 -6.15
N ASP A 124 14.01 17.37 -5.36
CA ASP A 124 13.91 15.96 -5.74
C ASP A 124 13.03 15.77 -6.99
N CYS A 125 11.97 16.56 -7.13
CA CYS A 125 11.14 16.59 -8.34
C CYS A 125 11.92 17.11 -9.56
N LEU A 126 12.74 18.16 -9.37
CA LEU A 126 13.59 18.72 -10.42
C LEU A 126 14.72 17.76 -10.83
N ASP A 127 15.34 17.09 -9.85
CA ASP A 127 16.37 16.07 -10.07
C ASP A 127 15.78 14.88 -10.85
N GLN A 128 14.58 14.41 -10.50
CA GLN A 128 13.86 13.39 -11.27
C GLN A 128 13.52 13.86 -12.68
N GLN A 129 13.05 15.10 -12.84
CA GLN A 129 12.73 15.67 -14.15
C GLN A 129 13.96 15.74 -15.05
N ALA A 130 15.14 16.03 -14.49
CA ALA A 130 16.40 16.07 -15.23
C ALA A 130 16.88 14.69 -15.70
N LEU A 131 16.42 13.60 -15.06
CA LEU A 131 16.72 12.23 -15.48
C LEU A 131 15.77 11.71 -16.57
N LEU A 132 14.64 12.39 -16.82
CA LEU A 132 13.62 11.90 -17.76
C LEU A 132 14.17 11.69 -19.17
N ASP A 133 15.02 12.58 -19.68
CA ASP A 133 15.58 12.43 -21.03
C ASP A 133 16.58 11.26 -21.12
N GLN A 134 17.20 10.88 -19.99
CA GLN A 134 18.10 9.71 -19.92
C GLN A 134 17.31 8.40 -19.88
N VAL A 135 16.14 8.39 -19.25
CA VAL A 135 15.30 7.20 -19.07
C VAL A 135 14.34 7.00 -20.25
N LEU A 136 13.71 8.09 -20.71
CA LEU A 136 12.69 8.11 -21.75
C LEU A 136 13.25 8.45 -23.14
N GLY A 137 14.56 8.70 -23.26
CA GLY A 137 15.18 9.18 -24.50
C GLY A 137 14.84 10.66 -24.77
N THR A 138 15.57 11.27 -25.72
CA THR A 138 15.45 12.70 -26.06
C THR A 138 14.08 13.08 -26.63
N ASP A 139 13.35 12.12 -27.19
CA ASP A 139 11.98 12.26 -27.68
C ASP A 139 10.91 11.96 -26.61
N ARG A 140 11.36 11.58 -25.40
CA ARG A 140 10.54 11.17 -24.24
C ARG A 140 9.52 10.08 -24.56
N ASN A 141 9.83 9.21 -25.49
CA ASN A 141 8.92 8.16 -25.97
C ASN A 141 9.49 6.75 -25.80
N SER A 142 10.69 6.61 -25.22
CA SER A 142 11.24 5.30 -24.87
C SER A 142 10.41 4.64 -23.77
N THR A 143 9.87 3.47 -24.10
CA THR A 143 9.12 2.63 -23.17
C THR A 143 9.98 1.53 -22.54
N VAL A 144 11.30 1.55 -22.79
CA VAL A 144 12.24 0.49 -22.37
C VAL A 144 12.25 0.28 -20.85
N PHE A 145 12.01 1.35 -20.08
CA PHE A 145 11.89 1.32 -18.61
C PHE A 145 10.49 1.70 -18.13
N ALA A 146 9.51 1.78 -19.03
CA ALA A 146 8.15 2.13 -18.67
C ALA A 146 7.53 0.99 -17.87
N MET A 147 7.39 1.22 -16.57
CA MET A 147 6.49 0.43 -15.72
C MET A 147 5.15 1.15 -15.71
N ASP A 148 4.13 0.49 -16.25
CA ASP A 148 2.76 0.93 -16.08
C ASP A 148 2.25 0.45 -14.71
N HIS A 149 1.61 1.36 -13.97
CA HIS A 149 0.93 1.00 -12.72
C HIS A 149 -0.38 0.25 -13.01
N GLY A 150 -0.90 0.28 -14.24
CA GLY A 150 -2.04 -0.52 -14.72
C GLY A 150 -3.40 -0.14 -14.13
N ASP A 151 -3.42 0.72 -13.10
CA ASP A 151 -4.60 1.17 -12.36
C ASP A 151 -4.39 2.59 -11.81
N ILE A 152 -3.84 3.52 -12.63
CA ILE A 152 -3.72 4.93 -12.23
C ILE A 152 -5.12 5.56 -12.24
N LYS A 153 -5.68 5.79 -11.05
CA LYS A 153 -6.96 6.48 -10.84
C LYS A 153 -6.88 7.36 -9.59
N PRO A 154 -7.71 8.41 -9.45
CA PRO A 154 -7.66 9.31 -8.30
C PRO A 154 -7.71 8.60 -6.94
N GLY A 155 -8.45 7.48 -6.84
CA GLY A 155 -8.55 6.68 -5.61
C GLY A 155 -7.26 5.94 -5.21
N ASN A 156 -6.31 5.77 -6.13
CA ASN A 156 -4.99 5.18 -5.88
C ASN A 156 -3.90 6.24 -5.68
N ILE A 157 -4.22 7.52 -5.86
CA ILE A 157 -3.32 8.64 -5.61
C ILE A 157 -3.54 9.10 -4.17
N ILE A 158 -2.56 8.84 -3.30
CA ILE A 158 -2.65 9.31 -1.92
C ILE A 158 -2.17 10.75 -1.87
N VAL A 159 -3.06 11.62 -1.41
CA VAL A 159 -2.79 13.03 -1.20
C VAL A 159 -2.83 13.29 0.31
N ASP A 160 -1.80 13.95 0.83
CA ASP A 160 -1.79 14.37 2.24
C ASP A 160 -2.54 15.68 2.47
N LYS A 161 -2.60 16.11 3.73
CA LYS A 161 -3.26 17.36 4.14
C LYS A 161 -2.67 18.62 3.48
N ASN A 162 -1.48 18.51 2.89
CA ASN A 162 -0.76 19.59 2.20
C ASN A 162 -0.78 19.41 0.66
N TYR A 163 -1.59 18.49 0.14
CA TYR A 163 -1.72 18.19 -1.28
C TYR A 163 -0.53 17.48 -1.96
N ASN A 164 0.40 16.88 -1.21
CA ASN A 164 1.50 16.13 -1.85
C ASN A 164 1.03 14.75 -2.35
N ILE A 165 1.36 14.43 -3.61
CA ILE A 165 1.05 13.15 -4.26
C ILE A 165 2.00 12.05 -3.78
N ARG A 166 1.48 10.85 -3.50
CA ARG A 166 2.27 9.67 -3.14
C ARG A 166 1.89 8.44 -3.96
N TRP A 167 2.88 7.60 -4.15
CA TRP A 167 2.81 6.39 -4.95
C TRP A 167 2.84 5.12 -4.09
N TYR A 168 2.17 4.08 -4.58
CA TYR A 168 2.38 2.69 -4.16
C TYR A 168 3.29 2.03 -5.19
N ILE A 169 4.28 1.27 -4.73
CA ILE A 169 4.92 0.20 -5.52
C ILE A 169 4.21 -1.09 -5.15
#